data_AF-A0A353K1X7-F1
#
_entry.id   AF-A0A353K1X7-F1
#
_cell.length_a   1.000
_cell.length_b   1.000
_cell.length_c   1.000
_cell.angle_alpha   90.00
_cell.angle_beta   90.00
_cell.angle_gamma   90.00
#
_symmetry.space_group_name_H-M   'P 1'
#
loop_
_entity.id
_entity.type
_entity.pdbx_description
1 polymer ?
#
loop_
_entity_poly.entity_id
_entity_poly.type
_entity_poly.pdbx_seq_one_letter_code
_entity_poly.pdbx_strand_id
1 'polypeptide(L)'
;GGIGDRNKNKKRTHAAMFHSVLKNFEEVKELRDVEKGVRWWKIPFDYDIDIDDNKLYPYFCALYHLKMTYPYINYIKYFKKCGHYYFGLKYNPDGEVKHLMYGIEGGNNMNEQPYMGMTGFVKWIKFKDKGMWIMFYNPYTGCIMIPKKKNRER
;
A
#
# COMPACT_ATOMS: atom_id res chain seq x y z
N GLY A 1 43.93 18.47 19.26
CA GLY A 1 42.56 18.57 19.82
C GLY A 1 41.60 17.98 18.82
N GLY A 2 40.98 16.85 19.16
CA GLY A 2 40.16 16.07 18.23
C GLY A 2 38.89 16.80 17.80
N ILE A 3 38.70 16.90 16.49
CA ILE A 3 37.39 17.18 15.89
C ILE A 3 36.60 15.88 16.04
N GLY A 4 35.79 15.82 17.09
CA GLY A 4 34.91 14.70 17.36
C GLY A 4 33.86 14.58 16.27
N ASP A 5 34.10 13.61 15.39
CA ASP A 5 33.15 13.04 14.44
C ASP A 5 31.93 12.50 15.22
N ARG A 6 30.93 13.35 15.46
CA ARG A 6 29.68 12.97 16.13
C ARG A 6 28.71 12.38 15.11
N ASN A 7 29.04 11.16 14.71
CA ASN A 7 28.14 10.00 14.68
C ASN A 7 26.76 10.23 14.03
N LYS A 8 26.73 10.13 12.70
CA LYS A 8 25.52 9.91 11.88
C LYS A 8 24.88 8.56 12.24
N ASN A 9 24.07 8.53 13.30
CA ASN A 9 23.14 7.43 13.56
C ASN A 9 21.70 7.95 13.52
N LYS A 10 21.31 8.52 12.36
CA LYS A 10 19.88 8.76 12.08
C LYS A 10 19.24 7.39 11.87
N LYS A 11 18.54 6.88 12.89
CA LYS A 11 17.67 5.70 12.78
C LYS A 11 16.84 5.86 11.51
N ARG A 12 17.00 4.96 10.53
CA ARG A 12 16.21 5.03 9.28
C ARG A 12 14.75 4.78 9.63
N THR A 13 13.88 5.72 9.29
CA THR A 13 12.44 5.63 9.50
C THR A 13 11.82 4.57 8.60
N HIS A 14 10.65 4.04 8.96
CA HIS A 14 9.95 3.10 8.08
C HIS A 14 9.60 3.77 6.74
N ALA A 15 9.23 5.05 6.77
CA ALA A 15 9.02 5.87 5.58
C ALA A 15 10.24 5.87 4.64
N ALA A 16 11.45 6.08 5.18
CA ALA A 16 12.67 6.08 4.36
C ALA A 16 12.92 4.70 3.72
N MET A 17 12.68 3.62 4.46
CA MET A 17 12.86 2.26 3.95
C MET A 17 11.83 1.91 2.86
N PHE A 18 10.56 2.27 3.07
CA PHE A 18 9.54 2.12 2.02
C PHE A 18 9.87 2.95 0.78
N HIS A 19 10.34 4.19 0.93
CA HIS A 19 10.78 4.98 -0.21
C HIS A 19 11.97 4.38 -0.94
N SER A 20 12.87 3.69 -0.23
CA SER A 20 13.99 2.97 -0.85
C SER A 20 13.52 1.83 -1.75
N VAL A 21 12.51 1.06 -1.34
CA VAL A 21 11.95 -0.01 -2.20
C VAL A 21 11.05 0.55 -3.29
N LEU A 22 10.40 1.70 -3.05
CA LEU A 22 9.48 2.32 -3.99
C LEU A 22 10.15 3.18 -5.07
N LYS A 23 11.46 3.45 -4.96
CA LYS A 23 12.20 4.42 -5.78
C LYS A 23 12.09 4.19 -7.30
N ASN A 24 11.91 2.94 -7.72
CA ASN A 24 11.84 2.53 -9.13
C ASN A 24 10.40 2.36 -9.64
N PHE A 25 9.38 2.56 -8.79
CA PHE A 25 7.98 2.43 -9.17
C PHE A 25 7.37 3.79 -9.46
N GLU A 26 6.39 3.80 -10.37
CA GLU A 26 5.66 4.98 -10.77
C GLU A 26 4.78 5.50 -9.61
N GLU A 27 5.03 6.74 -9.16
CA GLU A 27 4.14 7.43 -8.20
C GLU A 27 2.93 8.02 -8.92
N VAL A 28 1.73 7.69 -8.45
CA VAL A 28 0.44 8.01 -9.06
C VAL A 28 -0.11 9.26 -8.38
N LYS A 29 0.29 10.43 -8.89
CA LYS A 29 -0.01 11.73 -8.26
C LYS A 29 -1.50 12.09 -8.30
N GLU A 30 -2.25 11.55 -9.25
CA GLU A 30 -3.69 11.79 -9.42
C GLU A 30 -4.51 11.26 -8.22
N LEU A 31 -3.97 10.31 -7.47
CA LEU A 31 -4.61 9.77 -6.27
C LEU A 31 -4.38 10.61 -5.00
N ARG A 32 -3.51 11.63 -5.06
CA ARG A 32 -3.13 12.44 -3.89
C ARG A 32 -4.33 13.14 -3.26
N ASP A 33 -5.27 13.59 -4.08
CA ASP A 33 -6.46 14.32 -3.61
C ASP A 33 -7.62 13.39 -3.23
N VAL A 34 -7.56 12.12 -3.64
CA VAL A 34 -8.63 11.15 -3.41
C VAL A 34 -8.59 10.58 -1.98
N GLU A 35 -7.39 10.42 -1.42
CA GLU A 35 -7.20 10.04 -0.03
C GLU A 35 -6.14 10.94 0.62
N LYS A 36 -6.61 11.91 1.41
CA LYS A 36 -5.75 12.92 2.05
C LYS A 36 -4.63 12.27 2.88
N GLY A 37 -3.41 12.73 2.64
CA GLY A 37 -2.22 12.29 3.38
C GLY A 37 -1.70 10.92 2.94
N VAL A 38 -2.11 10.45 1.76
CA VAL A 38 -1.63 9.20 1.18
C VAL A 38 -0.91 9.47 -0.13
N ARG A 39 0.23 8.80 -0.31
CA ARG A 39 0.95 8.73 -1.57
C ARG A 39 0.79 7.33 -2.13
N TRP A 40 0.69 7.21 -3.45
CA TRP A 40 0.37 5.96 -4.13
C TRP A 40 1.39 5.62 -5.19
N TRP A 41 1.70 4.34 -5.33
CA TRP A 41 2.58 3.81 -6.36
C TRP A 41 1.89 2.70 -7.12
N LYS A 42 2.18 2.61 -8.41
CA LYS A 42 1.71 1.53 -9.28
C LYS A 42 2.73 0.40 -9.24
N ILE A 43 2.29 -0.78 -8.81
CA ILE A 43 3.13 -1.97 -8.67
C ILE A 43 2.79 -2.96 -9.79
N PRO A 44 3.70 -3.20 -10.75
CA PRO A 44 3.49 -4.15 -11.83
C PRO A 44 3.31 -5.58 -11.31
N PHE A 45 2.46 -6.35 -11.99
CA PHE A 45 2.22 -7.75 -11.66
C PHE A 45 3.43 -8.64 -11.96
N ASP A 46 4.07 -8.39 -13.10
CA ASP A 46 5.18 -9.13 -13.71
C ASP A 46 6.57 -8.73 -13.19
N TYR A 47 6.63 -7.87 -12.17
CA TYR A 47 7.89 -7.50 -11.56
C TYR A 47 8.40 -8.63 -10.63
N ASP A 48 9.54 -9.20 -11.01
CA ASP A 48 10.34 -10.09 -10.18
C ASP A 48 11.32 -9.26 -9.34
N ILE A 49 11.49 -9.63 -8.08
CA ILE A 49 12.27 -8.85 -7.12
C ILE A 49 13.67 -9.47 -7.03
N ASP A 50 14.67 -8.66 -7.33
CA ASP A 50 16.03 -8.92 -6.88
C ASP A 50 16.22 -8.22 -5.53
N ILE A 51 16.25 -8.99 -4.44
CA ILE A 51 16.41 -8.44 -3.08
C ILE A 51 17.89 -8.46 -2.72
N ASP A 52 18.58 -7.38 -3.06
CA ASP A 52 20.02 -7.24 -2.79
C ASP A 52 20.34 -6.92 -1.32
N ASP A 53 19.36 -6.42 -0.55
CA ASP A 53 19.52 -6.04 0.86
C ASP A 53 18.45 -6.68 1.76
N ASN A 54 18.87 -7.63 2.58
CA ASN A 54 18.03 -8.32 3.56
C ASN A 54 17.31 -7.37 4.52
N LYS A 55 17.81 -6.15 4.75
CA LYS A 55 17.14 -5.14 5.61
C LYS A 55 15.87 -4.58 4.96
N LEU A 56 15.74 -4.65 3.64
CA LEU A 56 14.57 -4.21 2.90
C LEU A 56 13.51 -5.32 2.75
N TYR A 57 13.85 -6.56 3.10
CA TYR A 57 12.98 -7.72 2.94
C TYR A 57 11.56 -7.53 3.52
N PRO A 58 11.36 -7.03 4.77
CA PRO A 58 10.02 -6.83 5.30
C PRO A 58 9.18 -5.81 4.50
N TYR A 59 9.84 -4.81 3.90
CA TYR A 59 9.20 -3.77 3.10
C TYR A 59 8.80 -4.30 1.72
N PHE A 60 9.61 -5.19 1.15
CA PHE A 60 9.23 -5.96 -0.04
C PHE A 60 8.07 -6.91 0.26
N CYS A 61 8.10 -7.64 1.38
CA CYS A 61 6.98 -8.51 1.77
C CYS A 61 5.67 -7.73 1.93
N ALA A 62 5.73 -6.54 2.54
CA ALA A 62 4.59 -5.64 2.64
C ALA A 62 4.13 -5.18 1.25
N LEU A 63 5.04 -4.67 0.42
CA LEU A 63 4.72 -4.23 -0.93
C LEU A 63 3.97 -5.32 -1.72
N TYR A 64 4.48 -6.55 -1.68
CA TYR A 64 4.01 -7.70 -2.44
C TYR A 64 3.02 -8.61 -1.71
N HIS A 65 2.45 -8.14 -0.60
CA HIS A 65 1.52 -8.92 0.22
C HIS A 65 0.41 -9.59 -0.61
N LEU A 66 -0.18 -8.87 -1.57
CA LEU A 66 -1.25 -9.40 -2.43
C LEU A 66 -0.83 -10.59 -3.31
N LYS A 67 0.46 -10.68 -3.68
CA LYS A 67 1.03 -11.84 -4.38
C LYS A 67 1.39 -12.95 -3.39
N MET A 68 2.03 -12.59 -2.28
CA MET A 68 2.55 -13.56 -1.29
C MET A 68 1.48 -14.32 -0.52
N THR A 69 0.25 -13.81 -0.43
CA THR A 69 -0.86 -14.56 0.19
C THR A 69 -1.36 -15.73 -0.66
N TYR A 70 -0.92 -15.85 -1.91
CA TYR A 70 -1.19 -17.02 -2.75
C TYR A 70 -0.40 -18.24 -2.23
N PRO A 71 -1.00 -19.45 -2.16
CA PRO A 71 -2.29 -19.85 -2.71
C PRO A 71 -3.51 -19.63 -1.79
N TYR A 72 -3.33 -19.22 -0.53
CA TYR A 72 -4.43 -19.08 0.43
C TYR A 72 -5.47 -18.05 0.01
N ILE A 73 -5.03 -16.90 -0.51
CA ILE A 73 -5.90 -15.86 -1.08
C ILE A 73 -5.34 -15.43 -2.43
N ASN A 74 -6.10 -15.68 -3.49
CA ASN A 74 -5.76 -15.34 -4.86
C ASN A 74 -6.28 -13.94 -5.22
N TYR A 75 -5.58 -12.90 -4.76
CA TYR A 75 -5.87 -11.52 -5.21
C TYR A 75 -5.46 -11.30 -6.68
N ILE A 76 -4.49 -12.07 -7.18
CA ILE A 76 -3.94 -11.95 -8.54
C ILE A 76 -5.06 -11.95 -9.59
N LYS A 77 -6.11 -12.77 -9.42
CA LYS A 77 -7.25 -12.80 -10.35
C LYS A 77 -7.95 -11.45 -10.55
N TYR A 78 -7.87 -10.53 -9.59
CA TYR A 78 -8.52 -9.22 -9.67
C TYR A 78 -7.68 -8.16 -10.39
N PHE A 79 -6.35 -8.25 -10.36
CA PHE A 79 -5.47 -7.23 -10.93
C PHE A 79 -4.62 -7.73 -12.11
N LYS A 80 -4.59 -9.04 -12.38
CA LYS A 80 -3.84 -9.64 -13.50
C LYS A 80 -4.22 -9.04 -14.85
N LYS A 81 -5.51 -8.76 -15.09
CA LYS A 81 -5.97 -8.16 -16.35
C LYS A 81 -5.49 -6.72 -16.53
N CYS A 82 -5.41 -5.95 -15.44
CA CYS A 82 -4.89 -4.59 -15.45
C CYS A 82 -3.36 -4.56 -15.53
N GLY A 83 -2.68 -5.63 -15.07
CA GLY A 83 -1.23 -5.74 -15.07
C GLY A 83 -0.55 -5.07 -13.88
N HIS A 84 -1.30 -4.48 -12.96
CA HIS A 84 -0.78 -3.78 -11.78
C HIS A 84 -1.83 -3.68 -10.67
N TYR A 85 -1.35 -3.41 -9.46
CA TYR A 85 -2.17 -2.92 -8.34
C TYR A 85 -1.53 -1.64 -7.78
N TYR A 86 -2.24 -0.98 -6.87
CA TYR A 86 -1.78 0.25 -6.24
C TYR A 86 -1.36 -0.01 -4.80
N PHE A 87 -0.21 0.53 -4.42
CA PHE A 87 0.30 0.49 -3.05
C PHE A 87 0.36 1.91 -2.48
N GLY A 88 -0.24 2.11 -1.32
CA GLY A 88 -0.39 3.41 -0.69
C GLY A 88 0.31 3.49 0.66
N LEU A 89 0.98 4.61 0.91
CA LEU A 89 1.55 4.96 2.21
C LEU A 89 0.76 6.11 2.82
N LYS A 90 0.12 5.86 3.97
CA LYS A 90 -0.52 6.90 4.77
C LYS A 90 0.45 7.39 5.84
N TYR A 91 0.71 8.68 5.88
CA TYR A 91 1.64 9.27 6.84
C TYR A 91 0.92 9.83 8.08
N ASN A 92 1.61 9.80 9.22
CA ASN A 92 1.24 10.60 10.38
C ASN A 92 1.78 12.05 10.23
N PRO A 93 1.42 12.99 11.14
CA PRO A 93 1.92 14.36 11.08
C PRO A 93 3.46 14.49 11.16
N ASP A 94 4.14 13.51 11.76
CA ASP A 94 5.60 13.47 11.89
C ASP A 94 6.31 12.96 10.62
N GLY A 95 5.55 12.59 9.58
CA GLY A 95 6.09 12.07 8.32
C GLY A 95 6.49 10.59 8.35
N GLU A 96 6.11 9.85 9.40
CA GLU A 96 6.31 8.40 9.50
C GLU A 96 5.09 7.63 8.95
N VAL A 97 5.30 6.38 8.51
CA VAL A 97 4.22 5.53 7.98
C VAL A 97 3.25 5.15 9.09
N LYS A 98 1.99 5.55 8.95
CA LYS A 98 0.90 5.19 9.85
C LYS A 98 0.21 3.91 9.41
N HIS A 99 -0.12 3.81 8.11
CA HIS A 99 -0.83 2.67 7.54
C HIS A 99 -0.38 2.39 6.11
N LEU A 100 -0.50 1.14 5.70
CA LEU A 100 -0.39 0.72 4.31
C LEU A 100 -1.78 0.61 3.71
N MET A 101 -1.85 0.82 2.40
CA MET A 101 -3.08 0.70 1.65
C MET A 101 -2.83 -0.08 0.36
N TYR A 102 -3.80 -0.89 -0.04
CA TYR A 102 -3.76 -1.59 -1.31
C TYR A 102 -4.99 -1.22 -2.13
N GLY A 103 -4.77 -0.92 -3.40
CA GLY A 103 -5.81 -0.53 -4.34
C GLY A 103 -5.88 -1.48 -5.53
N ILE A 104 -7.08 -1.92 -5.88
CA ILE A 104 -7.35 -2.72 -7.07
C ILE A 104 -8.45 -2.02 -7.87
N GLU A 105 -8.21 -1.77 -9.15
CA GLU A 105 -9.21 -1.14 -10.03
C GLU A 105 -10.43 -2.06 -10.19
N GLY A 106 -11.62 -1.47 -10.12
CA GLY A 106 -12.86 -2.22 -10.22
C GLY A 106 -14.09 -1.32 -10.03
N GLY A 107 -15.17 -1.69 -10.72
CA GLY A 107 -16.46 -1.02 -10.61
C GLY A 107 -17.00 -1.05 -9.19
N ASN A 108 -17.84 -0.07 -8.83
CA ASN A 108 -18.53 -0.01 -7.53
C ASN A 108 -19.68 -1.04 -7.47
N ASN A 109 -19.35 -2.32 -7.61
CA ASN A 109 -20.28 -3.43 -7.54
C ASN A 109 -19.62 -4.64 -6.85
N MET A 110 -20.44 -5.52 -6.29
CA MET A 110 -19.98 -6.65 -5.47
C MET A 110 -19.17 -7.69 -6.26
N ASN A 111 -19.41 -7.80 -7.58
CA ASN A 111 -18.73 -8.77 -8.44
C ASN A 111 -17.26 -8.36 -8.70
N GLU A 112 -17.00 -7.06 -8.73
CA GLU A 112 -15.66 -6.49 -8.92
C GLU A 112 -14.95 -6.16 -7.60
N GLN A 113 -15.67 -6.18 -6.48
CA GLN A 113 -15.08 -6.05 -5.15
C GLN A 113 -14.29 -7.33 -4.81
N PRO A 114 -12.99 -7.24 -4.47
CA PRO A 114 -12.20 -8.40 -4.09
C PRO A 114 -12.86 -9.19 -2.96
N TYR A 115 -13.16 -10.47 -3.23
CA TYR A 115 -13.85 -11.39 -2.32
C TYR A 115 -15.10 -10.80 -1.65
N MET A 116 -15.87 -9.96 -2.37
CA MET A 116 -17.06 -9.29 -1.83
C MET A 116 -16.79 -8.50 -0.53
N GLY A 117 -15.53 -8.06 -0.33
CA GLY A 117 -15.10 -7.30 0.83
C GLY A 117 -14.63 -8.13 2.03
N MET A 118 -14.77 -9.47 2.02
CA MET A 118 -14.38 -10.35 3.14
C MET A 118 -12.90 -10.21 3.52
N THR A 119 -12.07 -9.80 2.55
CA THR A 119 -10.62 -9.65 2.71
C THR A 119 -10.18 -8.21 2.96
N GLY A 120 -11.09 -7.31 3.32
CA GLY A 120 -10.75 -5.94 3.74
C GLY A 120 -10.77 -4.88 2.63
N PHE A 121 -11.02 -5.26 1.37
CA PHE A 121 -11.28 -4.31 0.28
C PHE A 121 -12.69 -3.72 0.39
N VAL A 122 -12.90 -2.82 1.36
CA VAL A 122 -14.23 -2.35 1.77
C VAL A 122 -14.52 -0.89 1.44
N LYS A 123 -13.51 -0.12 1.03
CA LYS A 123 -13.70 1.27 0.59
C LYS A 123 -13.58 1.36 -0.92
N TRP A 124 -14.57 1.94 -1.58
CA TRP A 124 -14.48 2.30 -2.99
C TRP A 124 -14.23 3.79 -3.16
N ILE A 125 -13.42 4.16 -4.15
CA ILE A 125 -13.20 5.54 -4.57
C ILE A 125 -13.39 5.67 -6.07
N LYS A 126 -13.86 6.85 -6.50
CA LYS A 126 -13.85 7.22 -7.91
C LYS A 126 -12.40 7.47 -8.34
N PHE A 127 -11.95 6.76 -9.36
CA PHE A 127 -10.62 6.86 -9.92
C PHE A 127 -10.64 6.41 -11.38
N LYS A 128 -10.18 7.26 -12.29
CA LYS A 128 -10.34 7.08 -13.75
C LYS A 128 -11.81 6.74 -14.08
N ASP A 129 -12.04 5.88 -15.07
CA ASP A 129 -13.37 5.52 -15.56
C ASP A 129 -14.06 4.42 -14.74
N LYS A 130 -13.27 3.63 -13.99
CA LYS A 130 -13.76 2.38 -13.36
C LYS A 130 -13.85 2.44 -11.84
N GLY A 131 -13.00 3.22 -11.18
CA GLY A 131 -12.88 3.27 -9.73
C GLY A 131 -11.86 2.29 -9.15
N MET A 132 -11.67 2.36 -7.84
CA MET A 132 -10.69 1.55 -7.11
C MET A 132 -11.23 1.10 -5.76
N TRP A 133 -11.12 -0.20 -5.49
CA TRP A 133 -11.35 -0.80 -4.18
C TRP A 133 -10.09 -0.74 -3.34
N ILE A 134 -10.23 -0.33 -2.09
CA ILE A 134 -9.14 -0.05 -1.16
C ILE A 134 -9.24 -0.94 0.08
N MET A 135 -8.13 -1.58 0.41
CA MET A 135 -7.86 -2.23 1.69
C MET A 135 -6.91 -1.39 2.53
N PHE A 136 -7.21 -1.22 3.81
CA PHE A 136 -6.32 -0.58 4.78
C PHE A 136 -5.64 -1.65 5.62
N TYR A 137 -4.34 -1.49 5.86
CA TYR A 137 -3.52 -2.47 6.54
C TYR A 137 -2.62 -1.77 7.57
N ASN A 138 -2.58 -2.29 8.79
CA ASN A 138 -1.66 -1.83 9.82
C ASN A 138 -0.36 -2.64 9.75
N PRO A 139 0.77 -2.06 9.32
CA PRO A 139 2.03 -2.81 9.16
C PRO A 139 2.63 -3.27 10.49
N TYR A 140 2.25 -2.65 11.61
CA TYR A 140 2.81 -2.94 12.93
C TYR A 140 2.11 -4.11 13.63
N THR A 141 0.81 -4.29 13.35
CA THR A 141 0.02 -5.39 13.94
C THR A 141 -0.26 -6.51 12.94
N GLY A 142 0.01 -6.28 11.66
CA GLY A 142 -0.33 -7.18 10.58
C GLY A 142 -1.84 -7.30 10.29
N CYS A 143 -2.66 -6.43 10.89
CA CYS A 143 -4.12 -6.53 10.82
C CYS A 143 -4.69 -5.72 9.65
N ILE A 144 -5.66 -6.30 8.97
CA ILE A 144 -6.58 -5.57 8.09
C ILE A 144 -7.43 -4.64 8.97
N MET A 145 -7.53 -3.38 8.55
CA MET A 145 -8.33 -2.38 9.23
C MET A 145 -9.60 -2.11 8.45
N ILE A 146 -10.75 -2.31 9.10
CA ILE A 146 -12.05 -1.97 8.54
C ILE A 146 -12.41 -0.57 9.05
N PRO A 147 -12.56 0.44 8.17
CA PRO A 147 -13.02 1.76 8.58
C PRO A 147 -14.39 1.63 9.24
N LYS A 148 -14.52 2.12 10.48
CA LYS A 148 -15.83 2.19 11.14
C LYS A 148 -16.74 3.08 10.29
N LYS A 149 -17.93 2.58 9.91
CA LYS A 149 -18.97 3.44 9.34
C LYS A 149 -19.24 4.55 10.36
N LYS A 150 -19.05 5.81 9.97
CA LYS A 150 -19.66 6.90 10.72
C LYS A 150 -21.16 6.70 10.62
N ASN A 151 -21.82 6.42 11.74
CA ASN A 151 -23.27 6.55 11.81
C ASN A 151 -23.55 8.00 11.40
N ARG A 152 -24.14 8.20 10.21
CA ARG A 152 -24.82 9.46 9.94
C ARG A 152 -26.06 9.40 10.82
N GLU A 153 -26.03 10.16 11.92
CA GLU A 153 -27.24 10.47 12.67
C GLU A 153 -28.29 10.96 11.67
N ARG A 154 -29.46 10.32 11.73
CA ARG A 154 -30.60 10.58 10.85
C ARG A 154 -31.25 11.91 11.20
#